data_AF-A0A9Q9NE74-F1
#
_entry.id   AF-A0A9Q9NE74-F1
#
_cell.length_a   1.000
_cell.length_b   1.000
_cell.length_c   1.000
_cell.angle_alpha   90.00
_cell.angle_beta   90.00
_cell.angle_gamma   90.00
#
_symmetry.space_group_name_H-M   'P 1'
#
loop_
_entity.id
_entity.type
_entity.pdbx_description
1 polymer ?
#
loop_
_entity_poly.entity_id
_entity_poly.type
_entity_poly.pdbx_seq_one_letter_code
_entity_poly.pdbx_strand_id
1 'polypeptide(L)'
;MHFEKGHKYVSTIEVDGFKFRKEVTRRDFNIRVAIKTLGNELIDYIDISDRDYVDQVDEILGQSIYNYIENNADDLDKIMARFMKGGGF
;
A
#
# COMPACT_ATOMS: atom_id res chain seq x y z
N MET A 1 2.77 -15.80 14.20
CA MET A 1 3.33 -15.80 12.82
C MET A 1 4.86 -15.76 12.88
N HIS A 2 5.54 -16.75 12.29
CA HIS A 2 7.01 -16.80 12.19
C HIS A 2 7.41 -16.03 10.92
N PHE A 3 7.95 -14.82 11.07
CA PHE A 3 8.37 -13.98 9.95
C PHE A 3 9.90 -13.96 9.92
N GLU A 4 10.51 -14.67 8.97
CA GLU A 4 11.96 -14.65 8.78
C GLU A 4 12.44 -13.29 8.24
N LYS A 5 13.69 -12.95 8.56
CA LYS A 5 14.33 -11.69 8.21
C LYS A 5 14.53 -11.59 6.70
N GLY A 6 14.23 -10.44 6.10
CA GLY A 6 14.33 -10.23 4.65
C GLY A 6 13.11 -10.70 3.85
N HIS A 7 12.09 -11.28 4.49
CA HIS A 7 10.84 -11.56 3.81
C HIS A 7 10.05 -10.27 3.54
N LYS A 8 9.65 -10.15 2.29
CA LYS A 8 8.75 -9.13 1.77
C LYS A 8 7.41 -9.79 1.51
N TYR A 9 6.38 -9.33 2.21
CA TYR A 9 5.01 -9.72 1.94
C TYR A 9 4.34 -8.62 1.13
N VAL A 10 3.75 -8.98 -0.01
CA VAL A 10 2.99 -8.06 -0.84
C VAL A 10 1.56 -8.57 -0.90
N SER A 11 0.62 -7.72 -0.54
CA SER A 11 -0.81 -7.95 -0.70
C SER A 11 -1.44 -6.81 -1.49
N THR A 12 -2.52 -7.11 -2.18
CA THR A 12 -3.37 -6.09 -2.78
C THR A 12 -4.53 -5.81 -1.84
N ILE A 13 -4.81 -4.54 -1.60
CA ILE A 13 -5.95 -4.07 -0.84
C ILE A 13 -6.86 -3.26 -1.77
N GLU A 14 -8.16 -3.26 -1.48
CA GLU A 14 -9.14 -2.47 -2.21
C GLU A 14 -9.78 -1.49 -1.22
N VAL A 15 -9.78 -0.21 -1.57
CA VAL A 15 -10.36 0.88 -0.78
C VAL A 15 -11.20 1.72 -1.74
N ASP A 16 -12.50 1.85 -1.46
CA ASP A 16 -13.47 2.58 -2.30
C ASP A 16 -13.44 2.20 -3.79
N GLY A 17 -13.19 0.92 -4.10
CA GLY A 17 -13.09 0.40 -5.47
C GLY A 17 -11.74 0.64 -6.16
N PHE A 18 -10.82 1.36 -5.52
CA PHE A 18 -9.44 1.52 -5.98
C PHE A 18 -8.54 0.44 -5.38
N LYS A 19 -7.67 -0.14 -6.22
CA LYS A 19 -6.74 -1.19 -5.80
C LYS A 19 -5.36 -0.62 -5.52
N PHE A 20 -4.80 -1.01 -4.38
CA PHE A 20 -3.48 -0.60 -3.94
C PHE A 20 -2.62 -1.80 -3.57
N ARG A 21 -1.30 -1.63 -3.63
CA ARG A 21 -0.33 -2.62 -3.16
C ARG A 21 0.14 -2.25 -1.76
N LYS A 22 -0.14 -3.12 -0.80
CA LYS A 22 0.45 -3.09 0.53
C LYS A 22 1.70 -3.97 0.54
N GLU A 23 2.80 -3.40 0.99
CA GLU A 23 4.11 -4.03 1.04
C GLU A 23 4.63 -3.99 2.47
N VAL A 24 4.73 -5.17 3.09
CA VAL A 24 5.30 -5.34 4.43
C VAL A 24 6.69 -5.94 4.29
N THR A 25 7.71 -5.19 4.68
CA THR A 25 9.12 -5.58 4.61
C THR A 25 9.70 -5.66 6.00
N ARG A 26 10.12 -6.86 6.43
CA ARG A 26 10.83 -7.02 7.70
C ARG A 26 12.31 -6.70 7.53
N ARG A 27 12.76 -5.64 8.18
CA ARG A 27 14.18 -5.23 8.25
C ARG A 27 14.81 -5.74 9.54
N ASP A 28 16.10 -5.43 9.72
CA ASP A 28 16.89 -5.85 10.89
C ASP A 28 16.28 -5.43 12.23
N PHE A 29 15.76 -4.21 12.31
CA PHE A 29 15.33 -3.60 13.57
C PHE A 29 13.86 -3.14 13.56
N ASN A 30 13.20 -3.17 12.41
CA ASN A 30 11.82 -2.70 12.26
C ASN A 30 11.09 -3.43 11.13
N ILE A 31 9.78 -3.19 11.04
CA ILE A 31 8.92 -3.63 9.95
C ILE A 31 8.49 -2.37 9.21
N ARG A 32 8.81 -2.29 7.91
CA ARG A 32 8.27 -1.24 7.04
C ARG A 32 6.97 -1.73 6.44
N VAL A 33 5.91 -0.95 6.59
CA VAL A 33 4.65 -1.15 5.84
C VAL A 33 4.52 0.02 4.88
N ALA A 34 4.41 -0.26 3.59
CA ALA A 34 4.27 0.74 2.55
C ALA A 34 2.99 0.48 1.74
N ILE A 35 2.28 1.54 1.38
CA ILE A 35 1.19 1.50 0.40
C ILE A 35 1.66 2.13 -0.89
N LYS A 36 1.37 1.46 -1.99
CA LYS A 36 1.75 1.84 -3.34
C LYS A 36 0.56 1.75 -4.28
N THR A 37 0.61 2.50 -5.37
CA THR A 37 -0.29 2.29 -6.51
C THR A 37 0.04 0.96 -7.20
N LEU A 38 -0.85 0.49 -8.09
CA LEU A 38 -0.55 -0.67 -8.95
C LEU A 38 0.67 -0.42 -9.86
N GLY A 39 0.92 0.84 -10.23
CA GLY A 39 2.11 1.29 -10.95
C GLY A 39 3.39 1.30 -10.10
N ASN A 40 3.32 0.84 -8.85
CA ASN A 40 4.44 0.78 -7.91
C ASN A 40 4.94 2.17 -7.46
N GLU A 41 4.12 3.21 -7.62
CA GLU A 41 4.36 4.54 -7.06
C GLU A 41 4.05 4.51 -5.56
N LEU A 42 4.96 5.07 -4.76
CA LEU A 42 4.79 5.10 -3.30
C LEU A 42 3.78 6.18 -2.92
N ILE A 43 2.70 5.77 -2.26
CA ILE A 43 1.72 6.68 -1.68
C ILE A 43 2.22 7.10 -0.31
N ASP A 44 2.49 6.13 0.55
CA ASP A 44 2.98 6.37 1.91
C ASP A 44 3.69 5.13 2.49
N TYR A 45 4.46 5.32 3.56
CA TYR A 45 5.04 4.23 4.34
C TYR A 45 5.21 4.61 5.80
N ILE A 46 5.21 3.58 6.64
CA ILE A 46 5.52 3.69 8.06
C ILE A 46 6.52 2.62 8.47
N ASP A 47 7.45 3.01 9.34
CA ASP A 47 8.45 2.12 9.93
C ASP A 47 8.07 1.84 11.38
N ILE A 48 7.83 0.56 11.68
CA ILE A 48 7.32 0.11 12.97
C ILE A 48 8.41 -0.68 13.68
N SER A 49 8.88 -0.18 14.82
CA SER A 49 9.86 -0.87 15.66
C SER A 49 9.23 -1.95 16.54
N ASP A 50 7.93 -1.83 16.83
CA ASP A 50 7.20 -2.67 17.77
C ASP A 50 5.98 -3.36 17.12
N ARG A 51 5.85 -4.67 17.31
CA ARG A 51 4.83 -5.48 16.62
C ARG A 51 3.39 -5.13 17.03
N ASP A 52 3.19 -4.55 18.21
CA ASP A 52 1.85 -4.17 18.69
C ASP A 52 1.28 -2.93 17.98
N TYR A 53 2.08 -2.21 17.18
CA TYR A 53 1.63 -1.04 16.44
C TYR A 53 1.09 -1.35 15.04
N VAL A 54 1.12 -2.62 14.61
CA VAL A 54 0.65 -3.02 13.27
C VAL A 54 -0.83 -2.70 13.05
N ASP A 55 -1.66 -2.75 14.10
CA ASP A 55 -3.09 -2.42 13.98
C ASP A 55 -3.32 -0.92 13.77
N GLN A 56 -2.51 -0.05 14.39
CA GLN A 56 -2.58 1.41 14.18
C GLN A 56 -2.07 1.80 12.79
N VAL A 57 -1.18 1.00 12.22
CA VAL A 57 -0.60 1.26 10.90
C VAL A 57 -1.63 1.13 9.80
N ASP A 58 -2.58 0.22 9.92
CA ASP A 58 -3.63 0.05 8.91
C ASP A 58 -4.60 1.24 8.91
N GLU A 59 -4.87 1.83 10.08
CA GLU A 59 -5.67 3.05 10.20
C GLU A 59 -4.96 4.27 9.60
N ILE A 60 -3.68 4.49 9.96
CA ILE A 60 -2.87 5.61 9.46
C ILE A 60 -2.72 5.52 7.93
N LEU A 61 -2.35 4.34 7.42
CA LEU A 61 -2.19 4.15 5.97
C LEU A 61 -3.52 4.22 5.23
N GLY A 62 -4.63 3.82 5.87
CA GLY A 62 -5.98 4.03 5.35
C GLY A 62 -6.26 5.51 5.11
N GLN A 63 -5.97 6.36 6.09
CA GLN A 63 -6.14 7.81 5.94
C GLN A 63 -5.26 8.40 4.82
N SER A 64 -4.02 7.94 4.68
CA SER A 64 -3.15 8.35 3.57
C SER A 64 -3.69 7.91 2.20
N ILE A 65 -4.31 6.73 2.10
CA ILE A 65 -4.99 6.28 0.87
C ILE A 65 -6.17 7.19 0.56
N TYR A 66 -7.02 7.51 1.54
CA TYR A 66 -8.16 8.40 1.34
C TYR A 66 -7.72 9.78 0.86
N ASN A 67 -6.73 10.38 1.52
CA ASN A 67 -6.17 11.67 1.08
C ASN A 67 -5.59 11.57 -0.33
N TYR A 68 -4.91 10.48 -0.67
CA TYR A 68 -4.38 10.27 -2.01
C TYR A 68 -5.50 10.17 -3.04
N ILE A 69 -6.57 9.42 -2.75
CA ILE A 69 -7.75 9.32 -3.63
C ILE A 69 -8.38 10.70 -3.81
N GLU A 70 -8.65 11.44 -2.73
CA GLU A 70 -9.28 12.75 -2.79
C GLU A 70 -8.45 13.76 -3.60
N ASN A 71 -7.14 13.82 -3.36
CA ASN A 71 -6.25 14.77 -4.05
C ASN A 71 -5.92 14.37 -5.48
N ASN A 72 -6.03 13.09 -5.83
CA ASN A 72 -5.69 12.58 -7.15
C ASN A 72 -6.90 12.03 -7.89
N ALA A 73 -8.15 12.21 -7.44
CA ALA A 73 -9.34 11.60 -8.05
C ALA A 73 -9.45 11.87 -9.56
N ASP A 74 -9.14 13.11 -9.99
CA ASP A 74 -9.14 13.52 -11.40
C ASP A 74 -8.04 12.83 -12.25
N ASP A 75 -6.94 12.39 -11.63
CA ASP A 75 -5.83 11.69 -12.30
C ASP A 75 -5.85 10.17 -12.08
N LEU A 76 -6.46 9.70 -10.99
CA LEU A 76 -6.62 8.29 -10.66
C LEU A 76 -7.58 7.61 -11.62
N ASP A 77 -8.61 8.30 -12.10
CA ASP A 77 -9.45 7.82 -13.20
C ASP A 77 -8.63 7.56 -14.48
N LYS A 78 -7.60 8.38 -14.76
CA LYS A 78 -6.70 8.15 -15.91
C LYS A 78 -5.73 7.00 -15.66
N ILE A 79 -5.26 6.83 -14.42
CA ILE A 79 -4.40 5.71 -14.02
C ILE A 79 -5.21 4.39 -14.11
N MET A 80 -6.42 4.35 -13.56
CA MET A 80 -7.33 3.20 -13.62
C MET A 80 -7.75 2.90 -15.06
N ALA A 81 -8.04 3.92 -15.88
CA ALA A 81 -8.30 3.75 -17.30
C ALA A 81 -7.09 3.18 -18.06
N ARG A 82 -5.86 3.57 -17.71
CA ARG A 82 -4.63 2.99 -18.28
C ARG A 82 -4.45 1.52 -17.90
N PHE A 83 -4.78 1.13 -16.67
CA PHE A 83 -4.67 -0.28 -16.24
C PHE A 83 -5.83 -1.15 -16.75
N MET A 84 -7.07 -0.65 -16.81
CA MET A 84 -8.21 -1.39 -17.38
C MET A 84 -8.10 -1.56 -18.91
N LYS A 85 -7.53 -0.58 -19.62
CA LYS A 85 -7.34 -0.67 -21.08
C LYS A 85 -6.15 -1.53 -21.51
N GLY A 86 -5.34 -2.02 -20.55
CA GLY A 86 -4.17 -2.88 -20.78
C GLY A 86 -4.37 -4.38 -20.48
N GLY A 87 -5.57 -4.80 -20.06
CA GLY A 87 -5.86 -6.17 -19.62
C GLY A 87 -6.22 -7.18 -20.72
N GLY A 88 -5.77 -6.96 -21.97
CA GLY A 88 -5.98 -7.88 -23.08
C GLY A 88 -4.65 -8.44 -23.59
N PHE A 89 -4.18 -9.52 -22.96
CA PHE A 89 -3.19 -10.44 -23.53
C PHE A 89 -3.66 -11.87 -23.28
#